data_AF-A0A9D3VZH7-F1
#
_entry.id   AF-A0A9D3VZH7-F1
#
_cell.length_a   1.000
_cell.length_b   1.000
_cell.length_c   1.000
_cell.angle_alpha   90.00
_cell.angle_beta   90.00
_cell.angle_gamma   90.00
#
_symmetry.space_group_name_H-M   'P 1'
#
loop_
_entity.id
_entity.type
_entity.pdbx_description
1 polymer ?
#
loop_
_entity_poly.entity_id
_entity_poly.type
_entity_poly.pdbx_seq_one_letter_code
_entity_poly.pdbx_strand_id
1 'polypeptide(L)'
;MTVKLDEKSFFQWQQHVRLIVEGSKLLGFLDGTLPTPSRFVAAPDGTLTSNPDASMFVQQDKLLVSWLLSTISTSLLSCFTIAKTAYDVWTIVNWLFAASTSTKVSRVRHELHSVQKGEVSV
;
A
#
# COMPACT_ATOMS: atom_id res chain seq x y z
N MET A 1 -3.26 6.97 -18.06
CA MET A 1 -4.11 5.77 -17.88
C MET A 1 -3.61 5.09 -16.61
N THR A 2 -4.35 5.21 -15.51
CA THR A 2 -3.94 4.63 -14.21
C THR A 2 -4.53 3.24 -14.10
N VAL A 3 -3.68 2.23 -13.87
CA VAL A 3 -4.15 0.87 -13.58
C VAL A 3 -4.95 0.94 -12.27
N LYS A 4 -6.19 0.46 -12.26
CA LYS A 4 -6.97 0.34 -11.02
C LYS A 4 -6.63 -0.98 -10.34
N LEU A 5 -6.52 -0.96 -9.01
CA LEU A 5 -6.31 -2.18 -8.23
C LEU A 5 -7.56 -3.06 -8.29
N ASP A 6 -7.38 -4.29 -8.76
CA ASP A 6 -8.34 -5.39 -8.71
C ASP A 6 -7.61 -6.71 -8.44
N GLU A 7 -8.34 -7.83 -8.35
CA GLU A 7 -7.81 -9.17 -8.06
C GLU A 7 -6.72 -9.67 -9.03
N LYS A 8 -6.69 -9.13 -10.25
CA LYS A 8 -5.83 -9.56 -11.37
C LYS A 8 -4.71 -8.55 -11.64
N SER A 9 -4.91 -7.28 -11.31
CA SER A 9 -3.99 -6.19 -11.61
C SER A 9 -2.99 -5.87 -10.49
N PHE A 10 -3.08 -6.55 -9.33
CA PHE A 10 -2.28 -6.24 -8.14
C PHE A 10 -0.79 -5.99 -8.42
N PHE A 11 -0.09 -6.90 -9.08
CA PHE A 11 1.36 -6.74 -9.32
C PHE A 11 1.68 -5.51 -10.18
N GLN A 12 0.88 -5.26 -11.22
CA GLN A 12 1.05 -4.09 -12.09
C GLN A 12 0.72 -2.80 -11.34
N TRP A 13 -0.37 -2.79 -10.58
CA TRP A 13 -0.77 -1.68 -9.73
C TRP A 13 0.31 -1.36 -8.69
N GLN A 14 0.81 -2.38 -8.00
CA GLN A 14 1.82 -2.23 -6.94
C GLN A 14 3.12 -1.65 -7.49
N GLN A 15 3.61 -2.17 -8.63
CA GLN A 15 4.77 -1.60 -9.30
C GLN A 15 4.54 -0.15 -9.74
N HIS A 16 3.38 0.15 -10.33
CA HIS A 16 3.05 1.49 -10.81
C HIS A 16 2.99 2.52 -9.67
N VAL A 17 2.30 2.19 -8.57
CA VAL A 17 2.23 3.04 -7.38
C VAL A 17 3.61 3.26 -6.80
N ARG A 18 4.42 2.20 -6.66
CA ARG A 18 5.78 2.31 -6.14
C ARG A 18 6.64 3.25 -6.98
N LEU A 19 6.61 3.13 -8.30
CA LEU A 19 7.36 4.01 -9.20
C LEU A 19 6.95 5.48 -9.10
N ILE A 20 5.65 5.77 -9.05
CA ILE A 20 5.15 7.15 -8.92
C ILE A 20 5.58 7.76 -7.58
N VAL A 21 5.42 6.99 -6.50
CA VAL A 21 5.72 7.43 -5.14
C VAL A 21 7.22 7.60 -4.93
N GLU A 22 8.05 6.71 -5.47
CA GLU A 22 9.51 6.85 -5.49
C GLU A 22 9.94 8.10 -6.27
N GLY A 23 9.40 8.30 -7.48
CA GLY A 23 9.69 9.49 -8.28
C GLY A 23 9.28 10.80 -7.59
N SER A 24 8.27 10.74 -6.72
CA SER A 24 7.78 11.87 -5.91
C SER A 24 8.50 12.01 -4.57
N LYS A 25 9.45 11.12 -4.23
CA LYS A 25 10.15 11.05 -2.93
C LYS A 25 9.21 10.86 -1.73
N LEU A 26 8.10 10.14 -1.93
CA LEU A 26 7.09 9.89 -0.89
C LEU A 26 7.08 8.45 -0.38
N LEU A 27 8.07 7.63 -0.77
CA LEU A 27 8.12 6.21 -0.42
C LEU A 27 8.05 5.98 1.10
N GLY A 28 8.69 6.88 1.86
CA GLY A 28 8.70 6.82 3.32
C GLY A 28 7.32 6.88 3.98
N PHE A 29 6.30 7.42 3.30
CA PHE A 29 4.91 7.40 3.78
C PHE A 29 4.24 6.02 3.58
N LEU A 30 4.70 5.22 2.62
CA LEU A 30 4.13 3.89 2.35
C LEU A 30 4.76 2.78 3.17
N ASP A 31 6.07 2.86 3.40
CA ASP A 31 6.82 1.83 4.14
C ASP A 31 7.03 2.19 5.62
N GLY A 32 6.63 3.40 6.04
CA GLY A 32 6.73 3.87 7.41
C GLY A 32 8.15 4.25 7.84
N THR A 33 9.09 4.34 6.90
CA THR A 33 10.47 4.76 7.20
C THR A 33 10.59 6.26 7.47
N LEU A 34 9.60 7.07 7.05
CA LEU A 34 9.59 8.50 7.33
C LEU A 34 9.12 8.76 8.77
N PRO A 35 9.97 9.34 9.65
CA PRO A 35 9.56 9.63 11.01
C PRO A 35 8.48 10.71 11.04
N THR A 36 7.46 10.51 11.87
CA THR A 36 6.42 11.53 12.08
C THR A 36 7.01 12.72 12.83
N PRO A 37 6.94 13.94 12.28
CA PRO A 37 7.45 15.12 12.97
C PRO A 37 6.67 15.40 14.26
N SER A 38 7.38 15.89 15.28
CA SER A 38 6.76 16.32 16.54
C SER A 38 5.79 17.46 16.28
N ARG A 39 4.60 17.43 16.90
CA ARG A 39 3.56 18.47 16.73
C ARG A 39 4.00 19.85 17.20
N PHE A 40 4.89 19.90 18.20
CA PHE A 40 5.40 21.12 18.78
C PHE A 40 6.92 21.10 18.80
N VAL A 41 7.51 22.29 18.65
CA VAL A 41 8.96 22.52 18.74
C VAL A 41 9.22 23.69 19.69
N ALA A 42 10.37 23.67 20.36
CA ALA A 42 10.77 24.74 21.25
C ALA A 42 11.15 25.99 20.44
N ALA A 43 10.56 27.12 20.79
CA ALA A 43 10.94 28.44 20.28
C ALA A 43 12.17 28.98 21.02
N PRO A 44 12.85 30.01 20.48
CA PRO A 44 14.04 30.60 21.10
C PRO A 44 13.83 31.13 22.52
N ASP A 45 12.58 31.47 22.88
CA ASP A 45 12.18 31.93 24.20
C ASP A 45 11.84 30.78 25.18
N GLY A 46 12.01 29.52 24.76
CA GLY A 46 11.72 28.33 25.54
C GLY A 46 10.24 27.90 25.53
N THR A 47 9.36 28.63 24.84
CA THR A 47 7.95 28.24 24.70
C THR A 47 7.76 27.14 23.65
N LEU A 48 6.67 26.38 23.72
CA LEU A 48 6.31 25.40 22.70
C LEU A 48 5.46 26.06 21.62
N THR A 49 5.90 25.93 20.37
CA THR A 49 5.19 26.44 19.19
C THR A 49 4.83 25.31 18.24
N SER A 50 3.77 25.52 17.44
CA SER A 50 3.32 24.53 16.46
C SER A 50 4.40 24.27 15.42
N ASN A 51 4.68 23.00 15.11
CA ASN A 51 5.65 22.62 14.10
C ASN A 51 5.01 22.65 12.69
N PRO A 52 5.46 23.53 11.77
CA PRO A 52 4.97 23.54 10.39
C PRO A 52 5.20 22.20 9.66
N ASP A 53 6.30 21.51 9.95
CA ASP A 53 6.64 20.24 9.31
C ASP A 53 5.64 19.13 9.66
N ALA A 54 5.11 19.14 10.88
CA ALA A 54 4.06 18.20 11.28
C ALA A 54 2.76 18.44 10.49
N SER A 55 2.43 19.70 10.20
CA SER A 55 1.26 20.06 9.41
C SER A 55 1.44 19.65 7.93
N MET A 56 2.61 19.94 7.35
CA MET A 56 2.95 19.52 5.99
C MET A 56 2.96 18.00 5.85
N PHE A 57 3.54 17.28 6.81
CA PHE A 57 3.53 15.82 6.84
C PHE A 57 2.10 15.26 6.82
N VAL A 58 1.23 15.77 7.69
CA VAL A 58 -0.17 15.33 7.74
C VAL A 58 -0.89 15.64 6.43
N GLN A 59 -0.70 16.84 5.88
CA GLN A 59 -1.31 17.23 4.61
C GLN A 59 -0.88 16.28 3.49
N GLN A 60 0.40 15.96 3.40
CA GLN A 60 0.95 15.10 2.37
C GLN A 60 0.49 13.64 2.51
N ASP A 61 0.42 13.13 3.74
CA ASP A 61 -0.17 11.82 4.03
C ASP A 61 -1.64 11.76 3.58
N LYS A 62 -2.46 12.78 3.87
CA LYS A 62 -3.88 12.79 3.46
C LYS A 62 -4.08 12.89 1.96
N LEU A 63 -3.25 13.69 1.27
CA LEU A 63 -3.26 13.73 -0.19
C LEU A 63 -2.90 12.38 -0.78
N LEU A 64 -1.89 11.71 -0.22
CA LEU A 64 -1.45 10.39 -0.67
C LEU A 64 -2.51 9.32 -0.42
N VAL A 65 -3.18 9.32 0.74
CA VAL A 65 -4.33 8.45 1.03
C VAL A 65 -5.44 8.64 0.00
N SER A 66 -5.87 9.89 -0.22
CA SER A 66 -6.93 10.21 -1.18
C SER A 66 -6.58 9.73 -2.58
N TRP A 67 -5.35 9.97 -3.01
CA TRP A 67 -4.85 9.51 -4.30
C TRP A 67 -4.83 7.98 -4.39
N LEU A 68 -4.26 7.27 -3.40
CA LEU A 68 -4.23 5.80 -3.37
C LEU A 68 -5.63 5.22 -3.48
N LEU A 69 -6.58 5.69 -2.67
CA LEU A 69 -7.97 5.24 -2.71
C LEU A 69 -8.61 5.46 -4.08
N SER A 70 -8.28 6.55 -4.79
CA SER A 70 -8.78 6.80 -6.16
C SER A 70 -8.30 5.78 -7.19
N THR A 71 -7.16 5.11 -6.91
CA THR A 71 -6.61 4.05 -7.76
C THR A 71 -7.17 2.66 -7.43
N ILE A 72 -8.00 2.53 -6.39
CA ILE A 72 -8.58 1.25 -5.97
C ILE A 72 -9.97 1.09 -6.59
N SER A 73 -10.29 -0.12 -7.05
CA SER A 73 -11.62 -0.41 -7.59
C SER A 73 -12.69 -0.27 -6.50
N THR A 74 -13.86 0.24 -6.88
CA THR A 74 -14.97 0.49 -5.94
C THR A 74 -15.41 -0.75 -5.17
N SER A 75 -15.28 -1.94 -5.78
CA SER A 75 -15.55 -3.24 -5.14
C SER A 75 -14.66 -3.55 -3.94
N LEU A 76 -13.48 -2.94 -3.85
CA LEU A 76 -12.50 -3.18 -2.78
C LEU A 76 -12.46 -2.04 -1.75
N LEU A 77 -13.09 -0.89 -2.02
CA LEU A 77 -13.01 0.29 -1.14
C LEU A 77 -13.56 0.05 0.28
N SER A 78 -14.52 -0.86 0.43
CA SER A 78 -15.08 -1.22 1.76
C SER A 78 -14.01 -1.78 2.72
N CYS A 79 -12.96 -2.43 2.19
CA CYS A 79 -11.84 -2.95 2.97
C CYS A 79 -10.96 -1.85 3.59
N PHE A 80 -11.06 -0.61 3.11
CA PHE A 80 -10.19 0.51 3.50
C PHE A 80 -10.85 1.50 4.46
N THR A 81 -12.06 1.19 4.95
CA THR A 81 -12.82 2.08 5.85
C THR A 81 -12.09 2.44 7.16
N ILE A 82 -11.17 1.59 7.60
CA ILE A 82 -10.35 1.82 8.81
C ILE A 82 -9.00 2.49 8.52
N ALA A 83 -8.61 2.63 7.25
CA ALA A 83 -7.31 3.16 6.88
C ALA A 83 -7.24 4.67 7.15
N LYS A 84 -6.24 5.11 7.92
CA LYS A 84 -6.07 6.51 8.28
C LYS A 84 -4.87 7.15 7.60
N THR A 85 -3.86 6.36 7.27
CA THR A 85 -2.58 6.81 6.70
C THR A 85 -2.30 6.10 5.38
N ALA A 86 -1.37 6.64 4.59
CA ALA A 86 -0.95 6.00 3.34
C ALA A 86 -0.32 4.62 3.61
N TYR A 87 0.40 4.50 4.73
CA TYR A 87 0.92 3.24 5.25
C TYR A 87 -0.19 2.20 5.52
N ASP A 88 -1.31 2.61 6.12
CA ASP A 88 -2.44 1.70 6.38
C ASP A 88 -3.02 1.16 5.06
N VAL A 89 -3.26 2.06 4.09
CA VAL A 89 -3.77 1.67 2.77
C VAL A 89 -2.80 0.69 2.10
N TRP A 90 -1.51 1.01 2.09
CA TRP A 90 -0.48 0.16 1.50
C TRP A 90 -0.43 -1.22 2.17
N THR A 91 -0.47 -1.26 3.50
CA THR A 91 -0.42 -2.50 4.27
C THR A 91 -1.66 -3.37 4.03
N ILE A 92 -2.86 -2.78 4.02
CA ILE A 92 -4.11 -3.51 3.75
C ILE A 92 -4.09 -4.10 2.34
N VAL A 93 -3.64 -3.35 1.33
CA VAL A 93 -3.49 -3.88 -0.03
C VAL A 93 -2.54 -5.08 -0.04
N ASN A 94 -1.34 -4.94 0.53
CA ASN A 94 -0.38 -6.05 0.54
C ASN A 94 -0.92 -7.29 1.28
N TRP A 95 -1.64 -7.09 2.38
CA TRP A 95 -2.25 -8.17 3.15
C TRP A 95 -3.35 -8.91 2.37
N LEU A 96 -4.29 -8.18 1.76
CA LEU A 96 -5.38 -8.74 0.95
C LEU A 96 -4.86 -9.64 -0.18
N PHE A 97 -3.74 -9.25 -0.78
CA PHE A 97 -3.19 -9.92 -1.96
C PHE A 97 -2.05 -10.89 -1.66
N ALA A 98 -1.44 -10.84 -0.48
CA ALA A 98 -0.50 -11.86 -0.01
C ALA A 98 -1.20 -13.23 0.14
N ALA A 99 -2.42 -13.24 0.69
CA ALA A 99 -3.22 -14.46 0.87
C ALA A 99 -3.69 -15.05 -0.47
N SER A 100 -4.14 -14.21 -1.41
CA SER A 100 -4.59 -14.66 -2.74
C SER A 100 -3.43 -15.17 -3.59
N THR A 101 -2.24 -14.59 -3.47
CA THR A 101 -1.04 -15.08 -4.16
C THR A 101 -0.61 -16.44 -3.62
N SER A 102 -0.59 -16.61 -2.30
CA SER A 102 -0.18 -17.86 -1.66
C SER A 102 -1.10 -19.05 -2.01
N THR A 103 -2.41 -18.80 -2.06
CA THR A 103 -3.41 -19.80 -2.45
C THR A 103 -3.33 -20.13 -3.95
N LYS A 104 -3.18 -19.12 -4.82
CA LYS A 104 -2.98 -19.34 -6.27
C LYS A 104 -1.73 -20.17 -6.55
N VAL A 105 -0.60 -19.86 -5.91
CA VAL A 105 0.65 -20.63 -6.04
C VAL A 105 0.48 -22.07 -5.57
N SER A 106 -0.19 -22.28 -4.43
CA SER A 106 -0.46 -23.63 -3.91
C SER A 106 -1.33 -24.46 -4.84
N ARG A 107 -2.38 -23.86 -5.42
CA ARG A 107 -3.25 -24.51 -6.41
C ARG A 107 -2.48 -24.91 -7.66
N VAL A 108 -1.68 -24.01 -8.23
CA VAL A 108 -0.85 -24.30 -9.40
C VAL A 108 0.12 -25.45 -9.12
N ARG A 109 0.76 -25.46 -7.94
CA ARG A 109 1.64 -26.56 -7.53
C ARG A 109 0.89 -27.90 -7.44
N HIS A 110 -0.32 -27.88 -6.88
CA HIS A 110 -1.16 -29.08 -6.79
C HIS A 110 -1.59 -29.59 -8.17
N GLU A 111 -2.03 -28.70 -9.07
CA GLU A 111 -2.39 -29.06 -10.45
C GLU A 111 -1.20 -29.69 -11.19
N LEU A 112 -0.01 -29.08 -11.11
CA LEU A 112 1.22 -29.63 -11.70
C LEU A 112 1.57 -31.02 -11.16
N HIS A 113 1.49 -31.24 -9.85
CA HIS A 113 1.72 -32.56 -9.27
C HIS A 113 0.66 -33.59 -9.69
N SER A 114 -0.61 -33.18 -9.82
CA SER A 114 -1.68 -34.07 -10.26
C SER A 114 -1.53 -34.50 -11.73
N VAL A 115 -1.07 -33.59 -12.60
CA VAL A 115 -0.78 -33.87 -14.01
C VAL A 115 0.39 -34.84 -14.14
N GLN A 116 1.49 -34.62 -13.40
CA GLN A 116 2.64 -35.55 -13.39
C GLN A 116 2.26 -36.95 -12.90
N LYS A 117 1.28 -37.08 -12.01
CA LYS A 117 0.82 -38.38 -11.51
C LYS A 117 -0.13 -39.10 -12.48
N GLY A 118 -0.80 -38.35 -13.35
CA GLY A 118 -1.64 -38.88 -14.42
C GLY A 118 -0.84 -39.46 -15.60
N GLU A 119 0.33 -38.91 -15.92
CA GLU A 119 1.21 -39.43 -16.97
C GLU A 119 2.00 -40.68 -16.56
N VAL A 120 2.10 -40.98 -15.26
CA VAL A 120 2.80 -42.17 -14.73
C VAL A 120 1.85 -43.38 -14.54
N SER A 121 0.60 -43.27 -14.97
CA SER A 121 -0.36 -44.40 -14.97
C SER A 121 -0.64 -44.87 -16.40
N VAL A 122 0.35 -45.51 -17.04
CA VAL A 122 0.19 -46.36 -18.22
C VAL A 122 0.99 -47.64 -18.02
#